data_AF-A0A4Q2X7B5-F1
#
_entry.id   AF-A0A4Q2X7B5-F1
#
_cell.length_a   1.000
_cell.length_b   1.000
_cell.length_c   1.000
_cell.angle_alpha   90.00
_cell.angle_beta   90.00
_cell.angle_gamma   90.00
#
_symmetry.space_group_name_H-M   'P 1'
#
loop_
_entity.id
_entity.type
_entity.pdbx_description
1 polymer ?
#
loop_
_entity_poly.entity_id
_entity_poly.type
_entity_poly.pdbx_seq_one_letter_code
_entity_poly.pdbx_strand_id
1 'polypeptide(L)'
;DIQGNALLATHHASALQEHAPAGTTCGVLREKVAQRITQETELSLDPAWFQQQFPSIGFVETQLRRGKVINETTVYHYDVILHNGTPATRPVPEATEWKNLNLEQLEAMLMEGPDAVRLASIPDARLAAPLAFRKALESAATDAPLPAMPAVPSNAVSAEALFAVAAQCGYRAHVRWHNDGTEGILDAVFYPASEKALPAWPALTLSQSVESYANTPKSAKNPGSEMAPVLRKHLAGQLPEYMIPSAFVVLDAFPLTPNGKVDRKALPAPASYDTASADREIVAPRNETETKLVDIWKQVLGNDRIGIEDDIFELGGDSILIFQITTRATRAGIALTPAQVFRLRTIAAISSDASAPAEKSSTSTIQRVNRDAYRRNL
;
A
#
# COMPACT_ATOMS: atom_id res chain seq x y z
N ASP A 1 -17.78 7.02 -8.57
CA ASP A 1 -16.37 6.63 -8.65
C ASP A 1 -15.81 6.36 -7.28
N ILE A 2 -15.66 5.08 -6.95
CA ILE A 2 -15.20 4.60 -5.66
C ILE A 2 -14.24 3.44 -5.91
N GLN A 3 -13.08 3.46 -5.26
CA GLN A 3 -12.13 2.35 -5.29
C GLN A 3 -12.63 1.20 -4.40
N GLY A 4 -12.60 -0.03 -4.92
CA GLY A 4 -13.07 -1.21 -4.19
C GLY A 4 -12.10 -1.64 -3.08
N ASN A 5 -12.52 -1.59 -1.82
CA ASN A 5 -11.66 -1.91 -0.68
C ASN A 5 -11.11 -3.35 -0.73
N ALA A 6 -11.97 -4.33 -1.02
CA ALA A 6 -11.57 -5.74 -1.15
C ALA A 6 -10.51 -5.97 -2.24
N LEU A 7 -10.46 -5.13 -3.28
CA LEU A 7 -9.53 -5.28 -4.39
C LEU A 7 -8.22 -4.48 -4.23
N LEU A 8 -8.08 -3.70 -3.15
CA LEU A 8 -6.95 -2.81 -2.93
C LEU A 8 -5.60 -3.56 -2.91
N ALA A 9 -5.55 -4.69 -2.19
CA ALA A 9 -4.35 -5.52 -2.14
C ALA A 9 -4.00 -6.12 -3.50
N THR A 10 -5.02 -6.55 -4.25
CA THR A 10 -4.88 -7.11 -5.60
C THR A 10 -4.33 -6.07 -6.57
N HIS A 11 -4.85 -4.84 -6.51
CA HIS A 11 -4.37 -3.72 -7.31
C HIS A 11 -2.88 -3.45 -7.05
N HIS A 12 -2.51 -3.25 -5.79
CA HIS A 12 -1.11 -2.97 -5.41
C HIS A 12 -0.16 -4.11 -5.78
N ALA A 13 -0.56 -5.36 -5.58
CA ALA A 13 0.24 -6.53 -5.94
C ALA A 13 0.49 -6.62 -7.45
N SER A 14 -0.54 -6.42 -8.27
CA SER A 14 -0.43 -6.46 -9.73
C SER A 14 0.48 -5.35 -10.25
N ALA A 15 0.28 -4.11 -9.78
CA ALA A 15 1.08 -2.96 -10.22
C ALA A 15 2.57 -3.08 -9.82
N LEU A 16 2.85 -3.59 -8.61
CA LEU A 16 4.22 -3.81 -8.15
C LEU A 16 4.93 -4.95 -8.88
N GLN A 17 4.20 -6.01 -9.26
CA GLN A 17 4.77 -7.14 -9.99
C GLN A 17 5.27 -6.73 -11.38
N GLU A 18 4.50 -5.93 -12.10
CA GLU A 18 4.83 -5.46 -13.46
C GLU A 18 6.16 -4.69 -13.51
N HIS A 19 6.48 -3.97 -12.43
CA HIS A 19 7.66 -3.13 -12.30
C HIS A 19 8.74 -3.72 -11.37
N ALA A 20 8.60 -4.99 -10.98
CA ALA A 20 9.50 -5.61 -10.02
C ALA A 20 10.90 -5.84 -10.65
N PRO A 21 11.99 -5.38 -10.01
CA PRO A 21 13.34 -5.70 -10.47
C PRO A 21 13.60 -7.21 -10.52
N ALA A 22 14.48 -7.63 -11.43
CA ALA A 22 14.91 -9.01 -11.53
C ALA A 22 15.50 -9.50 -10.19
N GLY A 23 15.08 -10.67 -9.73
CA GLY A 23 15.52 -11.24 -8.45
C GLY A 23 14.72 -10.78 -7.22
N THR A 24 13.67 -9.97 -7.40
CA THR A 24 12.72 -9.67 -6.30
C THR A 24 12.11 -10.97 -5.77
N THR A 25 12.03 -11.11 -4.45
CA THR A 25 11.41 -12.27 -3.78
C THR A 25 9.97 -12.00 -3.39
N CYS A 26 9.21 -13.07 -3.14
CA CYS A 26 7.84 -12.97 -2.63
C CYS A 26 7.74 -12.19 -1.31
N GLY A 27 8.72 -12.34 -0.42
CA GLY A 27 8.81 -11.58 0.83
C GLY A 27 8.85 -10.08 0.62
N VAL A 28 9.78 -9.62 -0.23
CA VAL A 28 9.96 -8.19 -0.55
C VAL A 28 8.70 -7.60 -1.20
N LEU A 29 8.09 -8.33 -2.13
CA LEU A 29 6.87 -7.83 -2.79
C LEU A 29 5.68 -7.74 -1.83
N ARG A 30 5.49 -8.74 -0.95
CA ARG A 30 4.44 -8.68 0.10
C ARG A 30 4.61 -7.49 1.03
N GLU A 31 5.84 -7.23 1.45
CA GLU A 31 6.15 -6.08 2.30
C GLU A 31 5.79 -4.76 1.59
N LYS A 32 6.18 -4.61 0.32
CA LYS A 32 5.82 -3.43 -0.48
C LYS A 32 4.30 -3.28 -0.66
N VAL A 33 3.56 -4.37 -0.86
CA VAL A 33 2.10 -4.37 -0.94
C VAL A 33 1.49 -3.89 0.38
N ALA A 34 1.91 -4.48 1.51
CA ALA A 34 1.44 -4.08 2.83
C ALA A 34 1.75 -2.61 3.14
N GLN A 35 2.94 -2.14 2.75
CA GLN A 35 3.34 -0.74 2.86
C GLN A 35 2.42 0.17 2.04
N ARG A 36 2.13 -0.16 0.77
CA ARG A 36 1.22 0.62 -0.08
C ARG A 36 -0.20 0.69 0.46
N ILE A 37 -0.75 -0.44 0.90
CA ILE A 37 -2.08 -0.48 1.54
C ILE A 37 -2.09 0.43 2.77
N THR A 38 -1.06 0.32 3.63
CA THR A 38 -0.93 1.15 4.82
C THR A 38 -0.73 2.62 4.45
N GLN A 39 -0.13 2.92 3.30
CA GLN A 39 0.13 4.26 2.79
C GLN A 39 -1.00 4.83 1.93
N GLU A 40 -2.09 4.09 1.75
CA GLU A 40 -3.18 4.49 0.86
C GLU A 40 -3.80 5.80 1.34
N THR A 41 -3.80 6.80 0.45
CA THR A 41 -4.31 8.13 0.73
C THR A 41 -5.75 8.31 0.27
N GLU A 42 -6.23 7.43 -0.60
CA GLU A 42 -7.58 7.45 -1.12
C GLU A 42 -8.55 6.63 -0.28
N LEU A 43 -9.82 7.03 -0.27
CA LEU A 43 -10.89 6.25 0.36
C LEU A 43 -11.33 5.13 -0.55
N SER A 44 -11.12 3.91 -0.09
CA SER A 44 -11.67 2.70 -0.68
C SER A 44 -12.85 2.21 0.16
N LEU A 45 -13.93 1.83 -0.50
CA LEU A 45 -15.14 1.30 0.14
C LEU A 45 -15.56 0.00 -0.54
N ASP A 46 -16.00 -0.95 0.26
CA ASP A 46 -16.71 -2.12 -0.22
C ASP A 46 -18.14 -1.74 -0.62
N PRO A 47 -18.68 -2.26 -1.75
CA PRO A 47 -20.08 -2.03 -2.15
C PRO A 47 -21.09 -2.36 -1.05
N ALA A 48 -20.77 -3.30 -0.17
CA ALA A 48 -21.60 -3.71 0.96
C ALA A 48 -21.76 -2.61 2.02
N TRP A 49 -20.82 -1.67 2.12
CA TRP A 49 -20.92 -0.51 3.01
C TRP A 49 -22.20 0.31 2.75
N PHE A 50 -22.57 0.47 1.48
CA PHE A 50 -23.74 1.25 1.08
C PHE A 50 -25.09 0.56 1.36
N GLN A 51 -25.08 -0.71 1.77
CA GLN A 51 -26.32 -1.40 2.16
C GLN A 51 -26.76 -1.11 3.60
N GLN A 52 -25.99 -0.32 4.33
CA GLN A 52 -26.44 0.23 5.61
C GLN A 52 -27.67 1.12 5.40
N GLN A 53 -28.56 1.15 6.39
CA GLN A 53 -29.77 1.95 6.30
C GLN A 53 -29.43 3.44 6.44
N PHE A 54 -29.59 4.18 5.35
CA PHE A 54 -29.56 5.64 5.37
C PHE A 54 -31.01 6.17 5.34
N PRO A 55 -31.43 7.01 6.31
CA PRO A 55 -32.84 7.39 6.47
C PRO A 55 -33.53 7.99 5.24
N SER A 56 -32.76 8.60 4.34
CA SER A 56 -33.24 9.26 3.11
C SER A 56 -32.93 8.49 1.82
N ILE A 57 -32.37 7.28 1.89
CA ILE A 57 -32.00 6.50 0.71
C ILE A 57 -32.91 5.28 0.62
N GLY A 58 -33.78 5.28 -0.39
CA GLY A 58 -34.75 4.22 -0.62
C GLY A 58 -34.19 3.03 -1.40
N PHE A 59 -33.12 3.22 -2.19
CA PHE A 59 -32.46 2.17 -2.97
C PHE A 59 -31.03 2.56 -3.33
N VAL A 60 -30.15 1.56 -3.40
CA VAL A 60 -28.73 1.71 -3.76
C VAL A 60 -28.43 0.78 -4.92
N GLU A 61 -27.86 1.33 -5.99
CA GLU A 61 -27.35 0.56 -7.13
C GLU A 61 -25.82 0.63 -7.14
N THR A 62 -25.16 -0.51 -7.31
CA THR A 62 -23.71 -0.61 -7.52
C THR A 62 -23.47 -1.06 -8.96
N GLN A 63 -22.73 -0.25 -9.72
CA GLN A 63 -22.43 -0.51 -11.13
C GLN A 63 -20.93 -0.65 -11.33
N LEU A 64 -20.51 -1.70 -12.02
CA LEU A 64 -19.13 -1.80 -12.46
C LEU A 64 -18.82 -0.71 -13.48
N ARG A 65 -17.62 -0.13 -13.38
CA ARG A 65 -17.13 0.82 -14.39
C ARG A 65 -17.08 0.13 -15.75
N ARG A 66 -17.65 0.79 -16.75
CA ARG A 66 -17.67 0.33 -18.14
C ARG A 66 -16.47 0.86 -18.90
N GLY A 67 -15.99 0.09 -19.86
CA GLY A 67 -14.85 0.48 -20.68
C GLY A 67 -14.20 -0.70 -21.40
N LYS A 68 -13.80 -0.47 -22.65
CA LYS A 68 -13.08 -1.47 -23.47
C LYS A 68 -11.59 -1.54 -23.13
N VAL A 69 -11.02 -0.45 -22.64
CA VAL A 69 -9.62 -0.39 -22.22
C VAL A 69 -9.54 -0.87 -20.78
N ILE A 70 -8.71 -1.89 -20.54
CA ILE A 70 -8.44 -2.41 -19.19
C ILE A 70 -7.39 -1.49 -18.55
N ASN A 71 -7.77 -0.83 -17.45
CA ASN A 71 -6.93 0.05 -16.66
C ASN A 71 -7.40 0.04 -15.19
N GLU A 72 -6.72 0.78 -14.32
CA GLU A 72 -7.07 0.83 -12.90
C GLU A 72 -8.54 1.19 -12.64
N THR A 73 -9.04 2.26 -13.26
CA THR A 73 -10.42 2.75 -13.05
C THR A 73 -11.46 1.74 -13.52
N THR A 74 -11.23 1.07 -14.64
CA THR A 74 -12.21 0.11 -15.20
C THR A 74 -12.20 -1.23 -14.48
N VAL A 75 -11.15 -1.56 -13.74
CA VAL A 75 -10.99 -2.85 -13.05
C VAL A 75 -11.29 -2.74 -11.56
N TYR A 76 -10.76 -1.71 -10.89
CA TYR A 76 -10.75 -1.60 -9.43
C TYR A 76 -11.73 -0.55 -8.89
N HIS A 77 -12.39 0.21 -9.76
CA HIS A 77 -13.40 1.19 -9.34
C HIS A 77 -14.82 0.81 -9.79
N TYR A 78 -15.79 1.33 -9.06
CA TYR A 78 -17.21 1.16 -9.33
C TYR A 78 -17.98 2.46 -9.08
N ASP A 79 -19.19 2.54 -9.64
CA ASP A 79 -20.12 3.63 -9.41
C ASP A 79 -21.22 3.20 -8.45
N VAL A 80 -21.68 4.13 -7.62
CA VAL A 80 -22.81 3.95 -6.71
C VAL A 80 -23.84 5.01 -7.03
N ILE A 81 -25.08 4.57 -7.23
CA ILE A 81 -26.23 5.44 -7.48
C ILE A 81 -27.17 5.32 -6.29
N LEU A 82 -27.42 6.44 -5.63
CA LEU A 82 -28.27 6.53 -4.44
C LEU A 82 -29.62 7.13 -4.85
N HIS A 83 -30.70 6.38 -4.65
CA HIS A 83 -32.05 6.83 -4.99
C HIS A 83 -32.77 7.33 -3.73
N ASN A 84 -33.31 8.55 -3.78
CA ASN A 84 -34.09 9.15 -2.69
C ASN A 84 -35.48 8.49 -2.48
N GLY A 85 -35.86 7.54 -3.33
CA GLY A 85 -37.10 6.76 -3.23
C GLY A 85 -36.88 5.33 -3.73
N THR A 86 -37.92 4.50 -3.69
CA THR A 86 -37.84 3.12 -4.16
C THR A 86 -38.19 3.07 -5.65
N PRO A 87 -37.23 2.77 -6.55
CA PRO A 87 -37.51 2.62 -7.97
C PRO A 87 -38.42 1.40 -8.20
N ALA A 88 -39.04 1.30 -9.37
CA ALA A 88 -39.71 0.08 -9.77
C ALA A 88 -38.68 -1.06 -9.85
N THR A 89 -38.94 -2.16 -9.14
CA THR A 89 -38.04 -3.32 -9.13
C THR A 89 -38.73 -4.57 -9.66
N ARG A 90 -37.95 -5.46 -10.26
CA ARG A 90 -38.39 -6.77 -10.75
C ARG A 90 -37.64 -7.89 -10.03
N PRO A 91 -38.31 -8.96 -9.56
CA PRO A 91 -37.64 -10.11 -8.96
C PRO A 91 -36.58 -10.71 -9.88
N VAL A 92 -35.44 -11.07 -9.30
CA VAL A 92 -34.38 -11.79 -10.02
C VAL A 92 -34.73 -13.29 -10.02
N PRO A 93 -34.69 -14.00 -11.16
CA PRO A 93 -35.01 -15.42 -11.22
C PRO A 93 -33.95 -16.29 -10.50
N GLU A 94 -34.22 -17.60 -10.44
CA GLU A 94 -33.26 -18.58 -9.93
C GLU A 94 -31.97 -18.54 -10.74
N ALA A 95 -30.83 -18.69 -10.05
CA ALA A 95 -29.51 -18.56 -10.66
C ALA A 95 -29.10 -19.86 -11.36
N THR A 96 -28.57 -19.73 -12.57
CA THR A 96 -27.79 -20.79 -13.21
C THR A 96 -26.31 -20.54 -12.98
N GLU A 97 -25.58 -21.56 -12.52
CA GLU A 97 -24.14 -21.46 -12.26
C GLU A 97 -23.31 -21.37 -13.55
N TRP A 98 -22.39 -20.41 -13.62
CA TRP A 98 -21.55 -20.17 -14.80
C TRP A 98 -20.50 -21.25 -15.08
N LYS A 99 -20.23 -22.15 -14.13
CA LYS A 99 -19.08 -23.09 -14.13
C LYS A 99 -18.79 -23.76 -15.49
N ASN A 100 -19.82 -24.18 -16.23
CA ASN A 100 -19.70 -24.89 -17.51
C ASN A 100 -20.25 -24.08 -18.70
N LEU A 101 -20.35 -22.76 -18.55
CA LEU A 101 -20.89 -21.84 -19.54
C LEU A 101 -19.78 -20.97 -20.15
N ASN A 102 -20.09 -20.41 -21.32
CA ASN A 102 -19.29 -19.43 -22.04
C ASN A 102 -20.22 -18.42 -22.75
N LEU A 103 -19.63 -17.45 -23.46
CA LEU A 103 -20.41 -16.40 -24.13
C LEU A 103 -21.29 -16.92 -25.27
N GLU A 104 -20.87 -17.95 -26.01
CA GLU A 104 -21.66 -18.55 -27.09
C GLU A 104 -22.91 -19.24 -26.54
N GLN A 105 -22.77 -19.94 -25.41
CA GLN A 105 -23.90 -20.58 -24.73
C GLN A 105 -24.85 -19.54 -24.14
N LEU A 106 -24.33 -18.43 -23.58
CA LEU A 106 -25.16 -17.31 -23.15
C LEU A 106 -25.95 -16.69 -24.31
N GLU A 107 -25.29 -16.44 -25.44
CA GLU A 107 -25.94 -15.91 -26.65
C GLU A 107 -27.09 -16.81 -27.09
N ALA A 108 -26.85 -18.12 -27.18
CA ALA A 108 -27.88 -19.12 -27.51
C ALA A 108 -29.06 -19.08 -26.53
N MET A 109 -28.82 -19.02 -25.22
CA MET A 109 -29.88 -18.92 -24.21
C MET A 109 -30.72 -17.65 -24.36
N LEU A 110 -30.12 -16.51 -24.69
CA LEU A 110 -30.87 -15.26 -24.89
C LEU A 110 -31.64 -15.26 -26.22
N MET A 111 -31.12 -15.91 -27.25
CA MET A 111 -31.79 -16.05 -28.55
C MET A 111 -33.06 -16.90 -28.49
N GLU A 112 -33.19 -17.80 -27.50
CA GLU A 112 -34.43 -18.53 -27.23
C GLU A 112 -35.59 -17.61 -26.79
N GLY A 113 -35.29 -16.34 -26.44
CA GLY A 113 -36.28 -15.35 -26.03
C GLY A 113 -36.86 -15.51 -24.61
N PRO A 114 -36.09 -15.92 -23.58
CA PRO A 114 -36.61 -16.01 -22.22
C PRO A 114 -36.99 -14.62 -21.66
N ASP A 115 -37.99 -14.57 -20.79
CA ASP A 115 -38.41 -13.32 -20.16
C ASP A 115 -37.38 -12.79 -19.12
N ALA A 116 -36.54 -13.66 -18.58
CA ALA A 116 -35.37 -13.29 -17.78
C ALA A 116 -34.37 -14.45 -17.69
N VAL A 117 -33.06 -14.14 -17.58
CA VAL A 117 -32.00 -15.11 -17.29
C VAL A 117 -31.12 -14.58 -16.16
N ARG A 118 -30.80 -15.39 -15.15
CA ARG A 118 -29.80 -15.07 -14.12
C ARG A 118 -28.66 -16.06 -14.18
N LEU A 119 -27.44 -15.51 -14.20
CA LEU A 119 -26.19 -16.23 -14.12
C LEU A 119 -25.44 -15.80 -12.86
N ALA A 120 -24.90 -16.78 -12.12
CA ALA A 120 -24.11 -16.54 -10.93
C ALA A 120 -22.71 -17.14 -11.06
N SER A 121 -21.82 -16.71 -10.17
CA SER A 121 -20.47 -17.26 -10.03
C SER A 121 -19.60 -17.09 -11.29
N ILE A 122 -19.77 -15.99 -12.02
CA ILE A 122 -19.03 -15.71 -13.26
C ILE A 122 -17.63 -15.17 -12.91
N PRO A 123 -16.53 -15.84 -13.27
CA PRO A 123 -15.20 -15.31 -13.02
C PRO A 123 -14.91 -14.10 -13.90
N ASP A 124 -14.51 -12.97 -13.31
CA ASP A 124 -14.15 -11.76 -14.05
C ASP A 124 -12.78 -11.93 -14.71
N ALA A 125 -12.76 -11.95 -16.04
CA ALA A 125 -11.52 -12.05 -16.82
C ALA A 125 -10.50 -10.96 -16.50
N ARG A 126 -10.95 -9.78 -16.05
CA ARG A 126 -10.07 -8.65 -15.68
C ARG A 126 -9.30 -8.91 -14.39
N LEU A 127 -9.87 -9.67 -13.47
CA LEU A 127 -9.34 -9.89 -12.13
C LEU A 127 -8.79 -11.31 -11.91
N ALA A 128 -9.17 -12.28 -12.74
CA ALA A 128 -8.81 -13.68 -12.55
C ALA A 128 -7.29 -13.90 -12.41
N ALA A 129 -6.48 -13.33 -13.30
CA ALA A 129 -5.03 -13.45 -13.25
C ALA A 129 -4.40 -12.67 -12.07
N PRO A 130 -4.70 -11.37 -11.84
CA PRO A 130 -4.22 -10.64 -10.67
C PRO A 130 -4.57 -11.29 -9.32
N LEU A 131 -5.78 -11.83 -9.17
CA LEU A 131 -6.20 -12.51 -7.94
C LEU A 131 -5.45 -13.83 -7.74
N ALA A 132 -5.30 -14.62 -8.79
CA ALA A 132 -4.53 -15.86 -8.73
C ALA A 132 -3.05 -15.58 -8.40
N PHE A 133 -2.48 -14.52 -8.96
CA PHE A 133 -1.14 -14.05 -8.62
C PHE A 133 -1.04 -13.64 -7.15
N ARG A 134 -1.96 -12.80 -6.63
CA ARG A 134 -1.96 -12.40 -5.21
C ARG A 134 -2.04 -13.62 -4.29
N LYS A 135 -2.94 -14.56 -4.58
CA LYS A 135 -3.09 -15.79 -3.80
C LYS A 135 -1.81 -16.63 -3.80
N ALA A 136 -1.15 -16.76 -4.95
CA ALA A 136 0.14 -17.43 -5.05
C ALA A 136 1.21 -16.71 -4.22
N LEU A 137 1.29 -15.38 -4.32
CA LEU A 137 2.21 -14.52 -3.58
C LEU A 137 2.02 -14.67 -2.06
N GLU A 138 0.78 -14.69 -1.56
CA GLU A 138 0.45 -14.86 -0.14
C GLU A 138 0.86 -16.23 0.40
N SER A 139 0.69 -17.29 -0.41
CA SER A 139 1.04 -18.66 -0.02
C SER A 139 2.53 -19.02 -0.14
N ALA A 140 3.31 -18.24 -0.89
CA ALA A 140 4.70 -18.55 -1.19
C ALA A 140 5.64 -18.35 0.01
N ALA A 141 6.76 -19.08 0.05
CA ALA A 141 7.83 -18.82 1.01
C ALA A 141 8.47 -17.43 0.78
N THR A 142 9.01 -16.82 1.83
CA THR A 142 9.60 -15.46 1.79
C THR A 142 10.72 -15.33 0.76
N ASP A 143 11.61 -16.32 0.66
CA ASP A 143 12.77 -16.31 -0.23
C ASP A 143 12.45 -16.86 -1.64
N ALA A 144 11.21 -17.27 -1.88
CA ALA A 144 10.81 -17.79 -3.19
C ALA A 144 10.85 -16.68 -4.26
N PRO A 145 11.21 -17.03 -5.51
CA PRO A 145 11.07 -16.10 -6.63
C PRO A 145 9.59 -15.76 -6.85
N LEU A 146 9.32 -14.59 -7.45
CA LEU A 146 7.96 -14.19 -7.77
C LEU A 146 7.28 -15.21 -8.70
N PRO A 147 6.03 -15.62 -8.41
CA PRO A 147 5.28 -16.46 -9.32
C PRO A 147 5.03 -15.71 -10.63
N ALA A 148 5.02 -16.43 -11.74
CA ALA A 148 4.59 -15.86 -13.01
C ALA A 148 3.10 -15.48 -12.95
N MET A 149 2.69 -14.48 -13.74
CA MET A 149 1.29 -14.13 -13.88
C MET A 149 0.52 -15.33 -14.46
N PRO A 150 -0.50 -15.85 -13.77
CA PRO A 150 -1.26 -16.99 -14.27
C PRO A 150 -2.04 -16.65 -15.53
N ALA A 151 -2.30 -17.66 -16.38
CA ALA A 151 -3.20 -17.50 -17.51
C ALA A 151 -4.64 -17.29 -17.02
N VAL A 152 -5.40 -16.46 -17.76
CA VAL A 152 -6.82 -16.25 -17.50
C VAL A 152 -7.59 -17.54 -17.82
N PRO A 153 -8.45 -18.04 -16.92
CA PRO A 153 -9.28 -19.22 -17.18
C PRO A 153 -10.15 -19.02 -18.43
N SER A 154 -10.33 -20.09 -19.22
CA SER A 154 -11.09 -20.02 -20.48
C SER A 154 -12.56 -19.67 -20.30
N ASN A 155 -13.14 -19.95 -19.12
CA ASN A 155 -14.50 -19.58 -18.77
C ASN A 155 -14.61 -18.21 -18.09
N ALA A 156 -13.50 -17.49 -17.85
CA ALA A 156 -13.58 -16.14 -17.30
C ALA A 156 -14.00 -15.16 -18.39
N VAL A 157 -14.90 -14.23 -18.05
CA VAL A 157 -15.43 -13.23 -19.00
C VAL A 157 -15.46 -11.85 -18.37
N SER A 158 -15.35 -10.80 -19.18
CA SER A 158 -15.46 -9.43 -18.70
C SER A 158 -16.93 -8.98 -18.66
N ALA A 159 -17.25 -8.06 -17.75
CA ALA A 159 -18.58 -7.44 -17.72
C ALA A 159 -18.94 -6.78 -19.06
N GLU A 160 -17.97 -6.17 -19.76
CA GLU A 160 -18.21 -5.55 -21.07
C GLU A 160 -18.60 -6.57 -22.14
N ALA A 161 -18.07 -7.79 -22.09
CA ALA A 161 -18.48 -8.87 -22.98
C ALA A 161 -19.92 -9.33 -22.70
N LEU A 162 -20.31 -9.42 -21.42
CA LEU A 162 -21.70 -9.72 -21.04
C LEU A 162 -22.67 -8.63 -21.52
N PHE A 163 -22.31 -7.35 -21.37
CA PHE A 163 -23.10 -6.24 -21.90
C PHE A 163 -23.23 -6.30 -23.42
N ALA A 164 -22.17 -6.67 -24.14
CA ALA A 164 -22.17 -6.78 -25.59
C ALA A 164 -23.10 -7.89 -26.09
N VAL A 165 -23.00 -9.10 -25.53
CA VAL A 165 -23.87 -10.24 -25.89
C VAL A 165 -25.33 -9.92 -25.57
N ALA A 166 -25.60 -9.34 -24.40
CA ALA A 166 -26.96 -8.93 -24.05
C ALA A 166 -27.56 -7.96 -25.07
N ALA A 167 -26.82 -6.90 -25.41
CA ALA A 167 -27.27 -5.90 -26.36
C ALA A 167 -27.51 -6.49 -27.76
N GLN A 168 -26.66 -7.43 -28.20
CA GLN A 168 -26.82 -8.12 -29.49
C GLN A 168 -28.11 -8.95 -29.54
N CYS A 169 -28.48 -9.60 -28.44
CA CYS A 169 -29.69 -10.41 -28.34
C CYS A 169 -30.96 -9.61 -28.00
N GLY A 170 -30.90 -8.28 -27.87
CA GLY A 170 -32.05 -7.45 -27.49
C GLY A 170 -32.37 -7.43 -26.00
N TYR A 171 -31.38 -7.71 -25.15
CA TYR A 171 -31.47 -7.70 -23.69
C TYR A 171 -30.65 -6.55 -23.08
N ARG A 172 -31.02 -6.20 -21.85
CA ARG A 172 -30.20 -5.39 -20.94
C ARG A 172 -29.63 -6.29 -19.87
N ALA A 173 -28.30 -6.27 -19.71
CA ALA A 173 -27.64 -6.94 -18.60
C ALA A 173 -27.46 -5.98 -17.43
N HIS A 174 -27.74 -6.48 -16.23
CA HIS A 174 -27.37 -5.87 -14.96
C HIS A 174 -26.34 -6.78 -14.30
N VAL A 175 -25.13 -6.26 -14.11
CA VAL A 175 -23.98 -7.01 -13.58
C VAL A 175 -23.56 -6.40 -12.25
N ARG A 176 -23.27 -7.25 -11.27
CA ARG A 176 -22.81 -6.86 -9.94
C ARG A 176 -21.72 -7.81 -9.44
N TRP A 177 -21.03 -7.42 -8.37
CA TRP A 177 -20.21 -8.34 -7.60
C TRP A 177 -21.07 -9.42 -6.92
N HIS A 178 -20.51 -10.62 -6.82
CA HIS A 178 -21.14 -11.75 -6.14
C HIS A 178 -21.33 -11.49 -4.63
N ASN A 179 -22.28 -12.21 -4.04
CA ASN A 179 -22.86 -11.90 -2.73
C ASN A 179 -22.29 -12.72 -1.56
N ASP A 180 -21.11 -13.29 -1.70
CA ASP A 180 -20.47 -14.09 -0.64
C ASP A 180 -19.14 -13.47 -0.18
N GLY A 181 -18.79 -12.29 -0.71
CA GLY A 181 -17.51 -11.62 -0.47
C GLY A 181 -16.35 -12.18 -1.29
N THR A 182 -16.59 -13.13 -2.20
CA THR A 182 -15.55 -13.66 -3.07
C THR A 182 -15.15 -12.60 -4.11
N GLU A 183 -13.89 -12.16 -4.03
CA GLU A 183 -13.31 -11.22 -4.98
C GLU A 183 -13.29 -11.78 -6.42
N GLY A 184 -13.53 -10.90 -7.40
CA GLY A 184 -13.41 -11.25 -8.82
C GLY A 184 -14.51 -12.16 -9.37
N ILE A 185 -15.60 -12.33 -8.63
CA ILE A 185 -16.77 -13.10 -9.07
C ILE A 185 -17.95 -12.15 -9.29
N LEU A 186 -18.66 -12.36 -10.40
CA LEU A 186 -19.78 -11.55 -10.85
C LEU A 186 -21.08 -12.37 -10.85
N ASP A 187 -22.18 -11.68 -10.57
CA ASP A 187 -23.54 -12.11 -10.89
C ASP A 187 -24.10 -11.21 -12.00
N ALA A 188 -24.86 -11.81 -12.91
CA ALA A 188 -25.52 -11.09 -13.99
C ALA A 188 -26.98 -11.52 -14.14
N VAL A 189 -27.87 -10.56 -14.35
CA VAL A 189 -29.25 -10.82 -14.77
C VAL A 189 -29.54 -10.08 -16.07
N PHE A 190 -30.25 -10.76 -16.96
CA PHE A 190 -30.57 -10.30 -18.30
C PHE A 190 -32.09 -10.18 -18.40
N TYR A 191 -32.57 -8.98 -18.68
CA TYR A 191 -33.98 -8.70 -18.97
C TYR A 191 -34.14 -8.21 -20.40
N PRO A 192 -35.29 -8.42 -21.06
CA PRO A 192 -35.57 -7.82 -22.35
C PRO A 192 -35.31 -6.31 -22.34
N ALA A 193 -34.78 -5.74 -23.42
CA ALA A 193 -34.39 -4.31 -23.44
C ALA A 193 -35.56 -3.33 -23.21
N SER A 194 -36.81 -3.79 -23.37
CA SER A 194 -38.02 -3.06 -23.04
C SER A 194 -38.27 -2.91 -21.54
N GLU A 195 -37.69 -3.79 -20.72
CA GLU A 195 -37.80 -3.74 -19.26
C GLU A 195 -37.06 -2.52 -18.70
N LYS A 196 -37.73 -1.80 -17.81
CA LYS A 196 -37.20 -0.60 -17.15
C LYS A 196 -37.03 -0.77 -15.66
N ALA A 197 -37.67 -1.77 -15.05
CA ALA A 197 -37.53 -2.07 -13.65
C ALA A 197 -36.11 -2.56 -13.34
N LEU A 198 -35.57 -2.14 -12.19
CA LEU A 198 -34.27 -2.60 -11.72
C LEU A 198 -34.39 -3.99 -11.08
N PRO A 199 -33.34 -4.83 -11.14
CA PRO A 199 -33.35 -6.11 -10.46
C PRO A 199 -33.46 -5.96 -8.93
N ALA A 200 -34.45 -6.63 -8.34
CA ALA A 200 -34.61 -6.77 -6.90
C ALA A 200 -33.64 -7.85 -6.38
N TRP A 201 -32.36 -7.49 -6.33
CA TRP A 201 -31.33 -8.42 -5.89
C TRP A 201 -31.54 -8.88 -4.43
N PRO A 202 -31.13 -10.11 -4.09
CA PRO A 202 -31.02 -10.52 -2.70
C PRO A 202 -30.12 -9.56 -1.91
N ALA A 203 -30.48 -9.33 -0.64
CA ALA A 203 -29.67 -8.52 0.28
C ALA A 203 -28.25 -9.08 0.39
N LEU A 204 -27.25 -8.20 0.57
CA LEU A 204 -25.89 -8.70 0.73
C LEU A 204 -25.76 -9.46 2.05
N THR A 205 -25.08 -10.61 2.03
CA THR A 205 -24.67 -11.24 3.29
C THR A 205 -23.50 -10.44 3.84
N LEU A 206 -23.80 -9.46 4.70
CA LEU A 206 -22.78 -8.71 5.42
C LEU A 206 -22.08 -9.66 6.39
N SER A 207 -20.89 -10.12 6.01
CA SER A 207 -19.95 -10.69 6.98
C SER A 207 -18.95 -9.61 7.35
N GLN A 208 -18.69 -9.45 8.65
CA GLN A 208 -17.74 -8.53 9.31
C GLN A 208 -18.34 -7.23 9.89
N SER A 209 -17.56 -6.60 10.78
CA SER A 209 -17.86 -5.31 11.41
C SER A 209 -17.72 -4.16 10.41
N VAL A 210 -18.36 -3.02 10.69
CA VAL A 210 -18.41 -1.88 9.75
C VAL A 210 -17.01 -1.39 9.34
N GLU A 211 -16.02 -1.54 10.22
CA GLU A 211 -14.64 -1.11 9.99
C GLU A 211 -13.90 -1.92 8.91
N SER A 212 -14.38 -3.09 8.50
CA SER A 212 -13.72 -3.88 7.44
C SER A 212 -14.12 -3.48 6.02
N TYR A 213 -15.20 -2.72 5.88
CA TYR A 213 -15.73 -2.30 4.58
C TYR A 213 -15.08 -1.03 4.04
N ALA A 214 -14.23 -0.35 4.81
CA ALA A 214 -13.54 0.85 4.40
C ALA A 214 -12.06 0.75 4.79
N ASN A 215 -11.17 1.28 3.96
CA ASN A 215 -9.85 1.62 4.48
C ASN A 215 -9.93 2.90 5.33
N THR A 216 -8.86 3.19 6.05
CA THR A 216 -8.67 4.48 6.72
C THR A 216 -7.64 5.27 5.91
N PRO A 217 -8.07 6.21 5.06
CA PRO A 217 -7.17 6.94 4.17
C PRO A 217 -6.17 7.75 4.99
N LYS A 218 -4.91 7.77 4.55
CA LYS A 218 -3.88 8.55 5.23
C LYS A 218 -4.06 10.07 5.18
N SER A 219 -5.05 10.60 4.46
CA SER A 219 -5.40 12.03 4.50
C SER A 219 -6.52 12.33 5.50
N ALA A 220 -6.24 12.06 6.76
CA ALA A 220 -6.80 12.78 7.90
C ALA A 220 -5.74 12.76 9.01
N LYS A 221 -4.66 13.54 8.82
CA LYS A 221 -3.62 13.84 9.82
C LYS A 221 -3.30 12.65 10.73
N ASN A 222 -2.41 11.76 10.29
CA ASN A 222 -1.89 10.72 11.17
C ASN A 222 -1.33 11.39 12.44
N PRO A 223 -1.93 11.17 13.63
CA PRO A 223 -1.40 11.75 14.85
C PRO A 223 0.04 11.31 15.04
N GLY A 224 0.46 10.14 14.53
CA GLY A 224 1.84 9.68 14.59
C GLY A 224 2.84 10.50 13.80
N SER A 225 2.52 10.90 12.56
CA SER A 225 3.45 11.69 11.75
C SER A 225 3.50 13.16 12.20
N GLU A 226 2.39 13.71 12.72
CA GLU A 226 2.38 15.05 13.32
C GLU A 226 3.00 15.06 14.73
N MET A 227 2.75 14.03 15.54
CA MET A 227 3.28 13.93 16.91
C MET A 227 4.74 13.49 16.94
N ALA A 228 5.24 12.71 15.97
CA ALA A 228 6.63 12.25 16.01
C ALA A 228 7.64 13.42 16.09
N PRO A 229 7.55 14.48 15.25
CA PRO A 229 8.39 15.68 15.40
C PRO A 229 8.17 16.40 16.74
N VAL A 230 6.92 16.50 17.21
CA VAL A 230 6.57 17.18 18.48
C VAL A 230 7.14 16.42 19.69
N LEU A 231 6.98 15.10 19.73
CA LEU A 231 7.51 14.20 20.75
C LEU A 231 9.03 14.22 20.74
N ARG A 232 9.66 14.15 19.55
CA ARG A 232 11.11 14.25 19.41
C ARG A 232 11.62 15.58 19.99
N LYS A 233 10.99 16.70 19.64
CA LYS A 233 11.34 18.04 20.15
C LYS A 233 11.15 18.13 21.67
N HIS A 234 10.07 17.55 22.19
CA HIS A 234 9.81 17.51 23.63
C HIS A 234 10.87 16.69 24.38
N LEU A 235 11.21 15.50 23.87
CA LEU A 235 12.23 14.62 24.43
C LEU A 235 13.63 15.22 24.33
N ALA A 236 13.95 15.94 23.26
CA ALA A 236 15.24 16.64 23.12
C ALA A 236 15.47 17.71 24.19
N GLY A 237 14.40 18.25 24.80
CA GLY A 237 14.50 19.17 25.93
C GLY A 237 14.75 18.49 27.28
N GLN A 238 14.63 17.16 27.37
CA GLN A 238 14.69 16.41 28.63
C GLN A 238 15.71 15.26 28.63
N LEU A 239 16.04 14.72 27.45
CA LEU A 239 16.89 13.55 27.28
C LEU A 239 18.10 13.89 26.40
N PRO A 240 19.27 13.28 26.69
CA PRO A 240 20.39 13.27 25.76
C PRO A 240 20.00 12.67 24.41
N GLU A 241 20.63 13.14 23.33
CA GLU A 241 20.30 12.79 21.95
C GLU A 241 20.26 11.27 21.69
N TYR A 242 21.17 10.50 22.26
CA TYR A 242 21.25 9.05 22.11
C TYR A 242 20.12 8.28 22.82
N MET A 243 19.32 8.93 23.67
CA MET A 243 18.14 8.34 24.31
C MET A 243 16.84 8.67 23.57
N ILE A 244 16.90 9.52 22.54
CA ILE A 244 15.73 9.89 21.75
C ILE A 244 15.49 8.77 20.72
N PRO A 245 14.29 8.17 20.68
CA PRO A 245 13.99 7.09 19.72
C PRO A 245 14.23 7.53 18.27
N SER A 246 14.85 6.65 17.47
CA SER A 246 15.02 6.91 16.04
C SER A 246 13.68 6.88 15.32
N ALA A 247 12.73 6.03 15.71
CA ALA A 247 11.40 5.95 15.11
C ALA A 247 10.26 5.99 16.14
N PHE A 248 9.11 6.52 15.72
CA PHE A 248 7.85 6.53 16.48
C PHE A 248 6.78 5.84 15.64
N VAL A 249 6.16 4.78 16.18
CA VAL A 249 5.11 4.01 15.51
C VAL A 249 3.83 4.16 16.32
N VAL A 250 2.76 4.65 15.69
CA VAL A 250 1.44 4.75 16.32
C VAL A 250 0.71 3.42 16.18
N LEU A 251 0.09 3.02 17.29
CA LEU A 251 -0.73 1.83 17.41
C LEU A 251 -2.06 2.24 18.05
N ASP A 252 -3.17 1.72 17.55
CA ASP A 252 -4.48 1.92 18.17
C ASP A 252 -4.57 1.20 19.53
N ALA A 253 -3.93 0.02 19.63
CA ALA A 253 -3.79 -0.73 20.86
C ALA A 253 -2.48 -1.53 20.87
N PHE A 254 -1.95 -1.80 22.07
CA PHE A 254 -0.80 -2.71 22.19
C PHE A 254 -1.22 -4.15 21.91
N PRO A 255 -0.48 -4.90 21.08
CA PRO A 255 -0.69 -6.33 20.95
C PRO A 255 -0.40 -7.02 22.29
N LEU A 256 -1.31 -7.84 22.76
CA LEU A 256 -1.19 -8.56 24.03
C LEU A 256 -1.08 -10.06 23.80
N THR A 257 -0.21 -10.71 24.56
CA THR A 257 -0.19 -12.16 24.76
C THR A 257 -1.50 -12.62 25.41
N PRO A 258 -1.85 -13.92 25.35
CA PRO A 258 -3.02 -14.48 26.04
C PRO A 258 -3.06 -14.20 27.56
N ASN A 259 -1.89 -13.95 28.16
CA ASN A 259 -1.75 -13.59 29.58
C ASN A 259 -1.81 -12.07 29.83
N GLY A 260 -2.20 -11.26 28.84
CA GLY A 260 -2.37 -9.81 28.96
C GLY A 260 -1.06 -8.99 28.97
N LYS A 261 0.10 -9.61 28.74
CA LYS A 261 1.38 -8.89 28.60
C LYS A 261 1.59 -8.41 27.17
N VAL A 262 2.27 -7.28 26.96
CA VAL A 262 2.60 -6.80 25.60
C VAL A 262 3.41 -7.85 24.83
N ASP A 263 2.89 -8.26 23.67
CA ASP A 263 3.59 -9.14 22.73
C ASP A 263 4.52 -8.32 21.84
N ARG A 264 5.79 -8.24 22.26
CA ARG A 264 6.83 -7.50 21.52
C ARG A 264 7.11 -8.07 20.13
N LYS A 265 6.84 -9.36 19.89
CA LYS A 265 7.07 -9.99 18.58
C LYS A 265 6.00 -9.62 17.57
N ALA A 266 4.82 -9.25 18.06
CA ALA A 266 3.70 -8.80 17.25
C ALA A 266 3.70 -7.28 17.00
N LEU A 267 4.65 -6.53 17.57
CA LEU A 267 4.79 -5.11 17.26
C LEU A 267 5.24 -4.94 15.81
N PRO A 268 4.60 -4.06 15.02
CA PRO A 268 5.05 -3.79 13.67
C PRO A 268 6.45 -3.20 13.70
N ALA A 269 7.29 -3.63 12.76
CA ALA A 269 8.58 -2.98 12.55
C ALA A 269 8.33 -1.50 12.20
N PRO A 270 9.14 -0.57 12.72
CA PRO A 270 9.15 0.78 12.19
C PRO A 270 9.41 0.68 10.69
N ALA A 271 8.54 1.26 9.86
CA ALA A 271 8.80 1.32 8.44
C ALA A 271 10.22 1.89 8.26
N SER A 272 11.09 1.16 7.58
CA SER A 272 12.40 1.66 7.21
C SER A 272 12.19 3.02 6.55
N TYR A 273 13.01 3.99 6.95
CA TYR A 273 12.94 5.38 6.50
C TYR A 273 12.99 5.55 4.96
N ASP A 274 13.23 4.47 4.21
CA ASP A 274 13.10 4.37 2.76
C ASP A 274 11.74 4.84 2.19
N THR A 275 10.64 4.79 2.94
CA THR A 275 9.30 5.04 2.35
C THR A 275 8.51 6.20 2.95
N ALA A 276 8.92 6.77 4.07
CA ALA A 276 8.32 8.02 4.57
C ALA A 276 8.68 9.25 3.72
N SER A 277 9.61 9.08 2.76
CA SER A 277 10.20 10.14 1.94
C SER A 277 9.76 10.13 0.48
N ALA A 278 8.70 9.38 0.11
CA ALA A 278 8.25 9.29 -1.28
C ALA A 278 7.90 10.67 -1.88
N ASP A 279 7.33 11.57 -1.06
CA ASP A 279 7.00 12.98 -1.38
C ASP A 279 8.01 14.00 -0.82
N ARG A 280 9.17 13.58 -0.30
CA ARG A 280 10.20 14.53 0.13
C ARG A 280 10.89 15.12 -1.09
N GLU A 281 10.89 16.44 -1.20
CA GLU A 281 11.66 17.18 -2.20
C GLU A 281 13.16 16.94 -1.95
N ILE A 282 13.79 16.12 -2.79
CA ILE A 282 15.22 15.83 -2.70
C ILE A 282 15.97 17.04 -3.21
N VAL A 283 16.60 17.78 -2.29
CA VAL A 283 17.49 18.88 -2.67
C VAL A 283 18.77 18.29 -3.26
N ALA A 284 19.00 18.55 -4.55
CA ALA A 284 20.17 18.06 -5.28
C ALA A 284 21.48 18.71 -4.78
N PRO A 285 22.62 18.01 -4.88
CA PRO A 285 23.92 18.59 -4.56
C PRO A 285 24.26 19.77 -5.48
N ARG A 286 24.82 20.82 -4.89
CA ARG A 286 25.11 22.11 -5.51
C ARG A 286 26.59 22.27 -5.87
N ASN A 287 27.47 21.44 -5.30
CA ASN A 287 28.92 21.47 -5.53
C ASN A 287 29.55 20.07 -5.44
N GLU A 288 30.81 19.94 -5.86
CA GLU A 288 31.51 18.65 -5.91
C GLU A 288 31.63 17.96 -4.55
N THR A 289 31.79 18.74 -3.47
CA THR A 289 31.87 18.21 -2.10
C THR A 289 30.55 17.59 -1.68
N GLU A 290 29.44 18.27 -1.94
CA GLU A 290 28.09 17.74 -1.68
C GLU A 290 27.82 16.49 -2.50
N THR A 291 28.19 16.45 -3.79
CA THR A 291 28.02 15.26 -4.64
C THR A 291 28.74 14.05 -4.06
N LYS A 292 30.02 14.21 -3.69
CA LYS A 292 30.81 13.12 -3.07
C LYS A 292 30.21 12.66 -1.74
N LEU A 293 29.73 13.58 -0.91
CA LEU A 293 29.10 13.25 0.36
C LEU A 293 27.78 12.51 0.17
N VAL A 294 26.95 12.94 -0.79
CA VAL A 294 25.70 12.24 -1.16
C VAL A 294 26.02 10.80 -1.56
N ASP A 295 26.99 10.58 -2.45
CA ASP A 295 27.36 9.23 -2.90
C ASP A 295 27.87 8.35 -1.75
N ILE A 296 28.69 8.91 -0.86
CA ILE A 296 29.19 8.21 0.33
C ILE A 296 28.02 7.83 1.24
N TRP A 297 27.08 8.75 1.48
CA TRP A 297 25.92 8.50 2.32
C TRP A 297 25.02 7.42 1.73
N LYS A 298 24.75 7.45 0.42
CA LYS A 298 23.97 6.42 -0.28
C LYS A 298 24.60 5.03 -0.09
N GLN A 299 25.91 4.93 -0.27
CA GLN A 299 26.67 3.68 -0.11
C GLN A 299 26.76 3.18 1.33
N VAL A 300 26.73 4.06 2.33
CA VAL A 300 26.79 3.66 3.75
C VAL A 300 25.41 3.27 4.26
N LEU A 301 24.39 4.05 3.91
CA LEU A 301 23.02 3.87 4.39
C LEU A 301 22.22 2.86 3.57
N GLY A 302 22.67 2.51 2.36
CA GLY A 302 21.96 1.61 1.45
C GLY A 302 20.68 2.22 0.86
N ASN A 303 20.58 3.55 0.84
CA ASN A 303 19.42 4.29 0.36
C ASN A 303 19.83 5.21 -0.81
N ASP A 304 19.20 5.03 -1.98
CA ASP A 304 19.52 5.80 -3.20
C ASP A 304 18.87 7.20 -3.26
N ARG A 305 17.97 7.52 -2.33
CA ARG A 305 17.19 8.77 -2.22
C ARG A 305 17.70 9.64 -1.06
N ILE A 306 18.90 10.20 -1.23
CA ILE A 306 19.51 11.14 -0.26
C ILE A 306 19.71 12.51 -0.91
N GLY A 307 19.16 13.54 -0.29
CA GLY A 307 19.35 14.95 -0.60
C GLY A 307 20.33 15.63 0.36
N ILE A 308 20.76 16.84 0.01
CA ILE A 308 21.79 17.54 0.80
C ILE A 308 21.30 18.11 2.13
N GLU A 309 20.00 18.33 2.28
CA GLU A 309 19.38 18.85 3.50
C GLU A 309 18.85 17.72 4.42
N ASP A 310 19.04 16.45 4.04
CA ASP A 310 18.61 15.33 4.88
C ASP A 310 19.51 15.19 6.12
N ASP A 311 18.87 15.03 7.28
CA ASP A 311 19.56 14.78 8.55
C ASP A 311 20.00 13.31 8.62
N ILE A 312 21.30 13.08 8.84
CA ILE A 312 21.90 11.75 8.90
C ILE A 312 21.23 10.81 9.92
N PHE A 313 20.74 11.34 11.04
CA PHE A 313 20.09 10.54 12.10
C PHE A 313 18.64 10.23 11.75
N GLU A 314 17.97 11.11 11.00
CA GLU A 314 16.65 10.81 10.42
C GLU A 314 16.77 9.70 9.35
N LEU A 315 17.89 9.63 8.63
CA LEU A 315 18.17 8.56 7.68
C LEU A 315 18.56 7.22 8.33
N GLY A 316 18.52 7.12 9.66
CA GLY A 316 18.92 5.92 10.40
C GLY A 316 20.43 5.81 10.63
N GLY A 317 21.18 6.90 10.47
CA GLY A 317 22.60 6.95 10.81
C GLY A 317 22.84 6.74 12.31
N ASP A 318 23.79 5.88 12.62
CA ASP A 318 24.29 5.64 13.98
C ASP A 318 25.80 5.93 14.08
N SER A 319 26.38 5.74 15.25
CA SER A 319 27.80 6.01 15.49
C SER A 319 28.74 5.14 14.62
N ILE A 320 28.33 3.94 14.23
CA ILE A 320 29.11 3.04 13.36
C ILE A 320 29.04 3.56 11.92
N LEU A 321 27.85 3.91 11.44
CA LEU A 321 27.64 4.46 10.11
C LEU A 321 28.35 5.80 9.94
N ILE A 322 28.31 6.67 10.96
CA ILE A 322 29.05 7.93 10.97
C ILE A 322 30.56 7.68 10.86
N PHE A 323 31.10 6.70 11.57
CA PHE A 323 32.51 6.34 11.46
C PHE A 323 32.89 5.85 10.05
N GLN A 324 32.01 5.06 9.42
CA GLN A 324 32.18 4.62 8.04
C GLN A 324 32.13 5.79 7.05
N ILE A 325 31.18 6.72 7.23
CA ILE A 325 31.06 7.94 6.44
C ILE A 325 32.34 8.78 6.54
N THR A 326 32.82 9.06 7.76
CA THR A 326 34.02 9.89 7.95
C THR A 326 35.27 9.23 7.36
N THR A 327 35.38 7.90 7.45
CA THR A 327 36.49 7.14 6.87
C THR A 327 36.46 7.21 5.34
N ARG A 328 35.29 7.05 4.71
CA ARG A 328 35.12 7.14 3.26
C ARG A 328 35.29 8.58 2.74
N ALA A 329 34.78 9.57 3.47
CA ALA A 329 34.96 10.99 3.17
C ALA A 329 36.44 11.38 3.18
N THR A 330 37.20 10.94 4.18
CA THR A 330 38.64 11.18 4.26
C THR A 330 39.37 10.57 3.06
N ARG A 331 39.00 9.36 2.64
CA ARG A 331 39.56 8.71 1.43
C ARG A 331 39.20 9.46 0.14
N ALA A 332 38.05 10.14 0.12
CA ALA A 332 37.61 10.99 -0.99
C ALA A 332 38.20 12.42 -0.94
N GLY A 333 39.14 12.69 -0.02
CA GLY A 333 39.80 13.98 0.13
C GLY A 333 39.01 15.02 0.93
N ILE A 334 37.96 14.60 1.64
CA ILE A 334 37.11 15.48 2.45
C ILE A 334 37.49 15.29 3.93
N ALA A 335 38.04 16.33 4.54
CA ALA A 335 38.37 16.32 5.97
C ALA A 335 37.08 16.43 6.79
N LEU A 336 36.56 15.29 7.23
CA LEU A 336 35.32 15.18 7.98
C LEU A 336 35.53 14.38 9.26
N THR A 337 35.28 14.99 10.42
CA THR A 337 35.35 14.31 11.72
C THR A 337 33.96 13.83 12.17
N PRO A 338 33.87 12.76 12.99
CA PRO A 338 32.59 12.34 13.56
C PRO A 338 31.90 13.46 14.34
N ALA A 339 32.66 14.26 15.10
CA ALA A 339 32.13 15.39 15.87
C ALA A 339 31.43 16.42 14.98
N GLN A 340 31.97 16.70 13.79
CA GLN A 340 31.33 17.58 12.81
C GLN A 340 30.03 16.98 12.27
N VAL A 341 29.98 15.67 11.99
CA VAL A 341 28.76 15.00 11.52
C VAL A 341 27.65 15.07 12.57
N PHE A 342 27.96 14.80 13.85
CA PHE A 342 27.00 14.93 14.96
C PHE A 342 26.47 16.36 15.13
N ARG A 343 27.35 17.36 14.95
CA ARG A 343 26.98 18.78 15.12
C ARG A 343 26.17 19.33 13.95
N LEU A 344 26.59 19.02 12.72
CA LEU A 344 26.09 19.68 11.50
C LEU A 344 24.95 18.91 10.84
N ARG A 345 24.92 17.58 11.03
CA ARG A 345 23.84 16.63 10.68
C ARG A 345 23.44 16.50 9.22
N THR A 346 23.56 17.54 8.39
CA THR A 346 23.22 17.53 6.96
C THR A 346 24.45 17.73 6.09
N ILE A 347 24.39 17.26 4.84
CA ILE A 347 25.48 17.42 3.87
C ILE A 347 25.69 18.90 3.52
N ALA A 348 24.61 19.67 3.41
CA ALA A 348 24.64 21.11 3.18
C ALA A 348 25.41 21.85 4.29
N ALA A 349 25.09 21.54 5.56
CA ALA A 349 25.76 22.13 6.70
C ALA A 349 27.25 21.73 6.77
N ILE A 350 27.56 20.45 6.51
CA ILE A 350 28.94 19.94 6.45
C ILE A 350 29.75 20.64 5.35
N SER A 351 29.18 20.78 4.14
CA SER A 351 29.84 21.43 3.01
C SER A 351 30.11 22.92 3.28
N SER A 352 29.18 23.59 3.96
CA SER A 352 29.34 24.99 4.36
C SER A 352 30.44 25.19 5.42
N ASP A 353 30.56 24.29 6.40
CA ASP A 353 31.59 24.34 7.45
C ASP A 353 32.99 24.00 6.90
N ALA A 354 33.07 23.07 5.95
CA ALA A 354 34.32 22.69 5.27
C ALA A 354 34.92 23.81 4.38
N SER A 355 34.12 24.82 4.06
CA SER A 355 34.55 26.00 3.29
C SER A 355 35.20 27.10 4.15
N ALA A 356 35.20 26.95 5.48
CA ALA A 356 35.93 27.83 6.40
C ALA A 356 37.39 27.36 6.55
N PRO A 357 38.40 28.27 6.51
CA PRO A 357 39.80 27.87 6.65
C PRO A 357 40.05 27.21 8.01
N ALA A 358 40.60 25.99 7.98
CA ALA A 358 40.83 25.17 9.15
C ALA A 358 41.82 25.80 10.14
N GLU A 359 41.33 26.25 11.30
CA GLU A 359 42.18 26.43 12.48
C GLU A 359 42.61 25.06 13.00
N LYS A 360 43.92 24.80 12.95
CA LYS A 360 44.55 23.60 13.50
C LYS A 360 44.38 23.60 15.02
N SER A 361 43.37 22.90 15.52
CA SER A 361 43.31 22.55 16.94
C SER A 361 44.30 21.44 17.24
N SER A 362 45.31 21.78 18.02
CA SER A 362 46.40 20.92 18.49
C SER A 362 45.89 19.73 19.32
N THR A 363 46.12 18.51 18.84
CA THR A 363 45.89 17.29 19.62
C THR A 363 46.96 17.18 20.71
N SER A 364 46.54 17.29 21.98
CA SER A 364 47.40 16.98 23.12
C SER A 364 47.73 15.49 23.14
N THR A 365 49.01 15.15 23.23
CA THR A 365 49.52 13.79 23.42
C THR A 365 48.89 13.15 24.66
N ILE A 366 48.18 12.03 24.47
CA ILE A 366 47.63 11.23 25.58
C ILE A 366 48.80 10.64 26.38
N GLN A 367 48.98 11.07 27.63
CA GLN A 367 49.93 10.46 28.55
C GLN A 367 49.39 9.14 29.11
N ARG A 368 50.20 8.09 29.01
CA ARG A 368 49.88 6.74 29.48
C ARG A 368 49.90 6.72 31.02
N VAL A 369 48.76 6.49 31.65
CA VAL A 369 48.66 6.36 33.12
C VAL A 369 49.23 5.00 33.56
N ASN A 370 50.12 5.03 34.56
CA ASN A 370 50.76 3.84 35.10
C ASN A 370 49.76 2.99 35.93
N ARG A 371 49.67 1.70 35.58
CA ARG A 371 48.66 0.73 36.02
C ARG A 371 48.75 0.38 37.52
N ASP A 372 49.87 0.64 38.17
CA ASP A 372 50.10 0.26 39.58
C ASP A 372 49.47 1.22 40.61
N ALA A 373 49.04 2.40 40.19
CA ALA A 373 48.40 3.37 41.09
C ALA A 373 46.93 3.01 41.42
N TYR A 374 46.25 2.27 40.56
CA TYR A 374 44.80 2.02 40.69
C TYR A 374 44.45 0.88 41.66
N ARG A 375 45.39 -0.02 41.97
CA ARG A 375 45.14 -1.22 42.81
C ARG A 375 45.24 -1.00 44.32
N ARG A 376 45.55 0.22 44.80
CA ARG A 376 45.74 0.49 46.24
C ARG A 376 44.55 1.11 46.97
N ASN A 377 43.43 1.39 46.28
CA ASN A 377 42.24 2.03 46.87
C ASN A 377 40.93 1.22 46.69
N LEU A 378 41.03 -0.10 46.53
CA LEU A 378 39.94 -1.08 46.69
C LEU A 378 40.36 -2.05 47.78
#